data_AF-A0AB38JEY9-F1
#
_entry.id   AF-A0AB38JEY9-F1
#
_cell.length_a   1.000
_cell.length_b   1.000
_cell.length_c   1.000
_cell.angle_alpha   90.00
_cell.angle_beta   90.00
_cell.angle_gamma   90.00
#
_symmetry.space_group_name_H-M   'P 1'
#
loop_
_entity.id
_entity.type
_entity.pdbx_description
1 polymer ?
#
loop_
_entity_poly.entity_id
_entity_poly.type
_entity_poly.pdbx_seq_one_letter_code
_entity_poly.pdbx_strand_id
1 'polypeptide(L)'
;MPGDEGIDRLLDRGGVGFTGSAGVEAFYILFSPCSSPADEKCIELTFSREFVQLGDVRTDVVVKWGREEDVRAWLAALVEEFDVEVGPPLLEAAAIEFVVRSPFDDAGEEPIGALHPWRRFETNSGESNTGSGS
;
A
#
# COMPACT_ATOMS: atom_id res chain seq x y z
N MET A 1 8.67 -7.80 -9.68
CA MET A 1 8.45 -8.23 -8.29
C MET A 1 9.26 -7.27 -7.43
N PRO A 2 8.66 -6.52 -6.50
CA PRO A 2 9.42 -5.76 -5.50
C PRO A 2 10.10 -6.78 -4.57
N GLY A 3 11.16 -7.42 -5.07
CA GLY A 3 11.82 -8.54 -4.43
C GLY A 3 12.64 -8.05 -3.26
N ASP A 4 12.29 -8.50 -2.06
CA ASP A 4 12.98 -8.38 -0.77
C ASP A 4 13.27 -6.96 -0.24
N GLU A 5 13.78 -6.03 -1.05
CA GLU A 5 14.08 -4.64 -0.65
C GLU A 5 12.83 -3.88 -0.18
N GLY A 6 11.65 -4.22 -0.73
CA GLY A 6 10.38 -3.63 -0.31
C GLY A 6 9.94 -4.08 1.09
N ILE A 7 10.08 -5.36 1.40
CA ILE A 7 9.63 -5.95 2.67
C ILE A 7 10.50 -5.47 3.83
N ASP A 8 11.82 -5.41 3.63
CA ASP A 8 12.78 -4.94 4.65
C ASP A 8 12.49 -3.50 5.03
N ARG A 9 12.20 -2.67 4.02
CA ARG A 9 11.80 -1.29 4.24
C ARG A 9 10.51 -1.20 5.05
N LEU A 10 9.48 -2.00 4.72
CA LEU A 10 8.21 -2.00 5.45
C LEU A 10 8.41 -2.42 6.92
N LEU A 11 9.27 -3.41 7.18
CA LEU A 11 9.57 -3.85 8.54
C LEU A 11 10.32 -2.80 9.36
N ASP A 12 11.26 -2.07 8.75
CA ASP A 12 12.11 -1.13 9.47
C ASP A 12 11.52 0.27 9.60
N ARG A 13 10.73 0.69 8.61
CA ARG A 13 10.27 2.08 8.47
C ARG A 13 8.79 2.21 8.18
N GLY A 14 8.13 1.12 7.81
CA GLY A 14 6.75 1.15 7.34
C GLY A 14 6.62 1.68 5.92
N GLY A 15 5.43 2.18 5.63
CA GLY A 15 5.08 2.78 4.36
C GLY A 15 3.60 2.60 4.05
N VAL A 16 3.24 2.83 2.79
CA VAL A 16 1.87 2.64 2.31
C VAL A 16 1.89 1.85 1.03
N GLY A 17 0.95 0.93 0.90
CA GLY A 17 0.72 0.16 -0.31
C GLY A 17 -0.73 0.27 -0.74
N PHE A 18 -0.97 0.07 -2.04
CA PHE A 18 -2.32 0.13 -2.61
C PHE A 18 -2.56 -1.11 -3.45
N THR A 19 -3.80 -1.58 -3.44
CA THR A 19 -4.23 -2.71 -4.27
C THR A 19 -4.75 -2.19 -5.60
N GLY A 20 -4.25 -2.72 -6.71
CA GLY A 20 -4.54 -2.22 -8.06
C GLY A 20 -5.17 -3.23 -9.03
N SER A 21 -5.54 -4.44 -8.59
CA SER A 21 -5.96 -5.52 -9.49
C SER A 21 -7.42 -5.38 -9.92
N ALA A 22 -7.67 -5.66 -11.21
CA ALA A 22 -9.00 -5.65 -11.77
C ALA A 22 -9.91 -6.69 -11.06
N GLY A 23 -11.01 -6.22 -10.47
CA GLY A 23 -12.04 -7.06 -9.84
C GLY A 23 -12.02 -7.06 -8.31
N VAL A 24 -10.96 -6.55 -7.68
CA VAL A 24 -10.97 -6.19 -6.26
C VAL A 24 -11.22 -4.70 -6.17
N GLU A 25 -12.17 -4.29 -5.33
CA GLU A 25 -12.36 -2.87 -5.11
C GLU A 25 -11.10 -2.28 -4.44
N ALA A 26 -10.51 -1.27 -5.07
CA ALA A 26 -9.23 -0.72 -4.64
C ALA A 26 -9.28 -0.19 -3.19
N PHE A 27 -8.24 -0.49 -2.42
CA PHE A 27 -8.01 0.03 -1.08
C PHE A 27 -6.51 0.24 -0.83
N TYR A 28 -6.17 0.93 0.26
CA TYR A 28 -4.80 1.09 0.73
C TYR A 28 -4.56 0.31 2.03
N ILE A 29 -3.28 -0.02 2.26
CA ILE A 29 -2.76 -0.58 3.50
C ILE A 29 -1.66 0.36 3.99
N LEU A 30 -1.82 0.89 5.20
CA LEU A 30 -0.77 1.60 5.92
C LEU A 30 0.02 0.59 6.76
N PHE A 31 1.33 0.55 6.58
CA PHE A 31 2.27 -0.30 7.30
C PHE A 31 3.01 0.53 8.34
N SER A 32 2.83 0.21 9.61
CA SER A 32 3.39 0.99 10.72
C SER A 32 4.20 0.07 11.65
N PRO A 33 5.53 0.24 11.75
CA PRO A 33 6.31 -0.44 12.77
C PRO A 33 5.81 -0.06 14.16
N CYS A 34 5.62 -1.06 15.03
CA CYS A 34 5.13 -0.87 16.39
C CYS A 34 6.16 -1.31 17.44
N SER A 35 5.92 -0.90 18.69
CA SER A 35 6.81 -1.27 19.79
C SER A 35 6.74 -2.77 20.09
N SER A 36 7.91 -3.39 20.26
CA SER A 36 8.06 -4.81 20.58
C SER A 36 9.24 -5.04 21.54
N PRO A 37 9.36 -6.24 22.15
CA PRO A 37 10.57 -6.68 22.84
C PRO A 37 11.83 -6.57 21.98
N ALA A 38 13.00 -6.53 22.62
CA ALA A 38 14.29 -6.17 21.99
C ALA A 38 14.77 -7.12 20.88
N ASP A 39 14.15 -8.29 20.73
CA ASP A 39 14.48 -9.35 19.76
C ASP A 39 13.33 -9.72 18.83
N GLU A 40 12.24 -8.95 18.86
CA GLU A 40 11.07 -9.17 18.02
C GLU A 40 10.83 -7.98 17.06
N LYS A 41 10.09 -8.23 15.99
CA LYS A 41 9.54 -7.21 15.11
C LYS A 41 8.03 -7.13 15.34
N CYS A 42 7.48 -5.94 15.19
CA CYS A 42 6.05 -5.68 15.25
C CYS A 42 5.68 -4.77 14.10
N ILE A 43 4.63 -5.15 13.36
CA ILE A 43 4.03 -4.31 12.34
C ILE A 43 2.52 -4.28 12.52
N GLU A 44 1.96 -3.07 12.50
CA GLU A 44 0.54 -2.78 12.47
C GLU A 44 0.16 -2.41 11.04
N LEU A 45 -0.93 -2.99 10.56
CA LEU A 45 -1.53 -2.71 9.27
C LEU A 45 -2.88 -2.03 9.49
N THR A 46 -3.11 -0.89 8.85
CA THR A 46 -4.42 -0.22 8.81
C THR A 46 -4.97 -0.25 7.39
N PHE A 47 -6.22 -0.68 7.23
CA PHE A 47 -6.89 -0.81 5.94
C PHE A 47 -7.87 0.34 5.70
N SER A 48 -8.00 0.77 4.45
CA SER A 48 -8.85 1.90 4.08
C SER A 48 -10.32 1.61 3.83
N ARG A 49 -10.75 0.35 3.94
CA ARG A 49 -12.16 -0.02 3.77
C ARG A 49 -12.74 -0.32 5.13
N GLU A 50 -14.06 -0.16 5.23
CA GLU A 50 -14.81 -0.34 6.49
C GLU A 50 -14.28 -1.54 7.28
N PHE A 51 -14.02 -2.67 6.60
CA PHE A 51 -13.23 -3.77 7.14
C PHE A 51 -12.62 -4.63 6.01
N VAL A 52 -11.51 -5.32 6.28
CA VAL A 52 -11.03 -6.47 5.49
C VAL A 52 -11.32 -7.79 6.21
N GLN A 53 -11.47 -8.87 5.44
CA GLN A 53 -11.65 -10.21 5.97
C GLN A 53 -10.33 -10.98 5.84
N LEU A 54 -9.74 -11.38 6.97
CA LEU A 54 -8.56 -12.24 7.02
C LEU A 54 -8.92 -13.54 7.73
N GLY A 55 -9.05 -14.62 6.97
CA GLY A 55 -9.64 -15.87 7.47
C GLY A 55 -11.07 -15.63 7.98
N ASP A 56 -11.33 -15.91 9.24
CA ASP A 56 -12.65 -15.73 9.88
C ASP A 56 -12.79 -14.38 10.63
N VAL A 57 -11.79 -13.51 10.56
CA VAL A 57 -11.78 -12.22 11.27
C VAL A 57 -12.07 -11.07 10.31
N ARG A 58 -13.09 -10.26 10.64
CA ARG A 58 -13.38 -8.98 9.98
C ARG A 58 -12.75 -7.85 10.79
N THR A 59 -11.81 -7.11 10.21
CA THR A 59 -11.09 -6.04 10.92
C THR A 59 -10.55 -4.97 9.96
N ASP A 60 -10.36 -3.76 10.45
CA ASP A 60 -9.71 -2.63 9.79
C ASP A 60 -8.24 -2.47 10.23
N VAL A 61 -7.82 -3.20 11.27
CA VAL A 61 -6.46 -3.15 11.83
C VAL A 61 -5.94 -4.55 12.16
N VAL A 62 -4.71 -4.84 11.74
CA VAL A 62 -4.05 -6.13 12.01
C VAL A 62 -2.68 -5.88 12.59
N VAL A 63 -2.36 -6.53 13.70
CA VAL A 63 -1.03 -6.45 14.32
C VAL A 63 -0.37 -7.82 14.22
N LYS A 64 0.83 -7.87 13.65
CA LYS A 64 1.70 -9.05 13.65
C LYS A 64 2.97 -8.73 14.43
N TRP A 65 3.27 -9.57 15.42
CA TRP A 65 4.55 -9.55 16.12
C TRP A 65 5.20 -10.93 16.12
N GLY A 66 6.52 -10.97 16.32
CA GLY A 66 7.30 -12.19 16.48
C GLY A 66 8.73 -12.01 15.99
N ARG A 67 9.42 -13.13 15.72
CA ARG A 67 10.77 -13.09 15.14
C ARG A 67 10.73 -12.45 13.76
N GLU A 68 11.80 -11.74 13.41
CA GLU A 68 11.89 -11.03 12.12
C GLU A 68 11.58 -11.94 10.94
N GLU A 69 12.11 -13.16 10.90
CA GLU A 69 11.87 -14.13 9.83
C GLU A 69 10.38 -14.47 9.66
N ASP A 70 9.65 -14.61 10.78
CA ASP A 70 8.23 -14.95 10.78
C ASP A 70 7.37 -13.77 10.32
N VAL A 71 7.69 -12.57 10.80
CA VAL A 71 6.97 -11.34 10.42
C VAL A 71 7.24 -11.01 8.95
N ARG A 72 8.48 -11.18 8.48
CA ARG A 72 8.87 -11.00 7.08
C ARG A 72 8.11 -11.95 6.15
N ALA A 73 8.11 -13.24 6.46
CA ALA A 73 7.42 -14.24 5.65
C ALA A 73 5.90 -13.99 5.58
N TRP A 74 5.31 -13.62 6.72
CA TRP A 74 3.90 -13.24 6.79
C TRP A 74 3.60 -11.99 5.95
N LEU A 75 4.43 -10.96 6.06
CA LEU A 75 4.26 -9.70 5.35
C LEU A 75 4.40 -9.89 3.82
N ALA A 76 5.38 -10.68 3.38
CA ALA A 76 5.57 -11.00 1.97
C ALA A 76 4.35 -11.75 1.39
N ALA A 77 3.84 -12.75 2.11
CA ALA A 77 2.65 -13.49 1.70
C ALA A 77 1.42 -12.58 1.61
N LEU A 78 1.24 -11.65 2.55
CA LEU A 78 0.12 -10.70 2.55
C LEU A 78 0.19 -9.73 1.37
N VAL A 79 1.38 -9.16 1.09
CA VAL A 79 1.58 -8.24 -0.04
C VAL A 79 1.30 -8.95 -1.37
N GLU A 80 1.67 -10.22 -1.49
CA GLU A 80 1.36 -11.05 -2.67
C GLU A 80 -0.13 -11.40 -2.77
N GLU A 81 -0.75 -11.83 -1.66
CA GLU A 81 -2.18 -12.21 -1.60
C GLU A 81 -3.10 -11.06 -2.05
N PHE A 82 -2.78 -9.84 -1.62
CA PHE A 82 -3.55 -8.64 -1.94
C PHE A 82 -3.05 -7.89 -3.18
N ASP A 83 -2.02 -8.38 -3.87
CA ASP A 83 -1.36 -7.73 -5.02
C ASP A 83 -1.07 -6.25 -4.73
N VAL A 84 -0.38 -6.02 -3.60
CA VAL A 84 -0.10 -4.70 -3.06
C VAL A 84 1.10 -4.09 -3.76
N GLU A 85 0.87 -2.95 -4.40
CA GLU A 85 1.93 -2.12 -4.93
C GLU A 85 2.40 -1.15 -3.83
N VAL A 86 3.60 -1.38 -3.33
CA VAL A 86 4.20 -0.57 -2.27
C VAL A 86 4.70 0.76 -2.85
N GLY A 87 4.25 1.88 -2.28
CA GLY A 87 4.62 3.21 -2.74
C GLY A 87 6.12 3.50 -2.57
N PRO A 88 6.75 4.24 -3.49
CA PRO A 88 8.17 4.57 -3.40
C PRO A 88 8.44 5.54 -2.23
N PRO A 89 9.59 5.44 -1.53
CA PRO A 89 9.86 6.20 -0.31
C PRO A 89 9.73 7.72 -0.46
N LEU A 90 10.16 8.24 -1.61
CA LEU A 90 10.12 9.68 -1.91
C LEU A 90 8.69 10.25 -1.99
N LEU A 91 7.69 9.40 -2.19
CA LEU A 91 6.29 9.79 -2.33
C LEU A 91 5.42 9.37 -1.13
N GLU A 92 6.01 8.74 -0.12
CA GLU A 92 5.26 8.22 1.04
C GLU A 92 4.54 9.32 1.81
N ALA A 93 5.18 10.48 2.03
CA ALA A 93 4.55 11.59 2.73
C ALA A 93 3.30 12.08 1.99
N ALA A 94 3.35 12.19 0.67
CA ALA A 94 2.21 12.56 -0.16
C ALA A 94 1.12 11.48 -0.19
N ALA A 95 1.52 10.20 -0.15
CA ALA A 95 0.59 9.09 -0.11
C ALA A 95 -0.09 8.95 1.27
N ILE A 96 0.64 9.15 2.37
CA ILE A 96 0.08 9.24 3.72
C ILE A 96 -0.83 10.47 3.82
N GLU A 97 -0.43 11.62 3.28
CA GLU A 97 -1.28 12.80 3.24
C GLU A 97 -2.57 12.52 2.45
N PHE A 98 -2.49 11.87 1.29
CA PHE A 98 -3.66 11.43 0.52
C PHE A 98 -4.56 10.50 1.33
N VAL A 99 -3.98 9.56 2.07
CA VAL A 99 -4.67 8.62 2.96
C VAL A 99 -5.37 9.33 4.12
N VAL A 100 -4.66 10.25 4.79
CA VAL A 100 -5.14 10.96 5.99
C VAL A 100 -6.12 12.09 5.62
N ARG A 101 -5.92 12.74 4.47
CA ARG A 101 -6.73 13.87 3.98
C ARG A 101 -7.81 13.47 2.98
N SER A 102 -7.94 12.21 2.60
CA SER A 102 -9.17 11.70 1.99
C SER A 102 -10.08 11.26 3.15
N PRO A 103 -10.86 12.17 3.77
CA PRO A 103 -12.06 11.69 4.40
C PRO A 103 -12.86 11.01 3.29
N PHE A 104 -13.48 9.90 3.63
CA PHE A 104 -14.45 9.17 2.83
C PHE A 104 -15.72 10.02 2.59
N ASP A 105 -15.56 11.31 2.25
CA ASP A 105 -16.64 12.24 1.96
C ASP A 105 -17.29 11.82 0.65
N ASP A 106 -18.28 10.95 0.83
CA ASP A 106 -19.58 10.95 0.19
C ASP A 106 -19.65 11.20 -1.33
N ALA A 107 -20.18 10.17 -2.00
CA ALA A 107 -20.85 10.21 -3.29
C ALA A 107 -19.96 10.32 -4.56
N GLY A 108 -19.50 9.16 -5.03
CA GLY A 108 -19.39 8.90 -6.47
C GLY A 108 -18.04 9.14 -7.13
N GLU A 109 -16.96 9.31 -6.37
CA GLU A 109 -15.62 9.46 -6.96
C GLU A 109 -14.97 8.12 -7.31
N GLU A 110 -14.24 8.13 -8.42
CA GLU A 110 -13.68 6.98 -9.12
C GLU A 110 -12.89 6.04 -8.20
N PRO A 111 -12.86 4.72 -8.49
CA PRO A 111 -12.09 3.77 -7.71
C PRO A 111 -10.63 4.22 -7.59
N ILE A 112 -10.09 4.15 -6.37
CA ILE A 112 -8.72 4.56 -5.98
C ILE A 112 -7.65 4.08 -6.99
N GLY A 113 -7.89 2.95 -7.67
CA GLY A 113 -7.02 2.39 -8.72
C GLY A 113 -6.74 3.30 -9.92
N ALA A 114 -7.63 4.26 -10.27
CA ALA A 114 -7.40 5.24 -11.34
C ALA A 114 -6.67 6.50 -10.85
N LEU A 115 -6.74 6.80 -9.56
CA LEU A 115 -6.17 7.99 -8.93
C LEU A 115 -4.86 7.72 -8.19
N HIS A 116 -4.33 6.51 -8.29
CA HIS A 116 -3.11 6.10 -7.65
C HIS A 116 -1.98 7.11 -7.96
N PRO A 117 -1.41 7.78 -6.94
CA PRO A 117 -0.63 8.99 -7.17
C PRO A 117 0.58 8.75 -8.09
N TRP A 118 1.14 7.54 -8.11
CA TRP A 118 2.24 7.19 -8.99
C TRP A 118 1.89 6.52 -10.31
N ARG A 119 0.70 5.95 -10.49
CA ARG A 119 0.21 5.62 -11.85
C ARG A 119 0.03 6.88 -12.69
N ARG A 120 -0.36 8.01 -12.08
CA ARG A 120 -0.40 9.32 -12.73
C ARG A 120 0.99 9.86 -13.13
N PHE A 121 2.06 9.49 -12.43
CA PHE A 121 3.41 9.92 -12.76
C PHE A 121 4.03 9.12 -13.93
N GLU A 122 3.66 7.85 -14.10
CA GLU A 122 4.10 7.06 -15.26
C GLU A 122 3.48 7.56 -16.58
N THR A 123 2.27 8.12 -16.56
CA THR A 123 1.57 8.61 -17.76
C THR A 123 2.07 9.95 -18.32
N ASN A 124 3.03 10.63 -17.69
CA ASN A 124 3.62 11.86 -18.27
C ASN A 124 4.79 11.61 -19.23
N SER A 125 5.03 10.35 -19.59
CA SER A 125 6.07 9.96 -20.55
C SER A 125 5.46 9.56 -21.90
N GLY A 126 4.83 10.50 -22.60
CA GLY A 126 4.53 10.28 -24.02
C GLY A 126 3.27 10.94 -24.54
N GLU A 127 3.34 12.22 -24.87
CA GLU A 127 2.65 12.68 -26.08
C GLU A 127 3.67 13.14 -27.11
N SER A 128 3.58 12.44 -28.24
CA SER A 128 4.37 12.57 -29.44
C SER A 128 4.14 13.93 -30.09
N ASN A 129 5.21 14.70 -30.27
CA ASN A 129 5.16 15.83 -31.21
C ASN A 129 5.39 15.30 -32.63
N THR A 130 4.37 14.68 -33.23
CA THR A 130 4.32 14.50 -34.69
C THR A 130 3.96 15.84 -35.33
N GLY A 131 4.95 16.70 -35.47
CA GLY A 131 4.85 17.92 -36.28
C GLY A 131 4.88 17.56 -37.75
N SER A 132 3.69 17.37 -38.34
CA SER A 132 3.48 17.50 -39.78
C SER A 132 3.68 18.97 -40.16
N GLY A 133 4.74 19.27 -40.91
CA GLY A 133 5.00 20.58 -41.47
C GLY A 133 5.44 20.42 -42.93
N SER A 134 4.52 20.80 -43.82
CA SER A 134 4.59 20.76 -45.29
C SER A 134 5.73 21.56 -45.90
#